data_AF-A0A7X9E653-F1
#
_entry.id   AF-A0A7X9E653-F1
#
_cell.length_a   1.000
_cell.length_b   1.000
_cell.length_c   1.000
_cell.angle_alpha   90.00
_cell.angle_beta   90.00
_cell.angle_gamma   90.00
#
_symmetry.space_group_name_H-M   'P 1'
#
loop_
_entity.id
_entity.type
_entity.pdbx_description
1 polymer ?
#
loop_
_entity_poly.entity_id
_entity_poly.type
_entity_poly.pdbx_seq_one_letter_code
_entity_poly.pdbx_strand_id
1 'polypeptide(L)'
;SVSKSGSGTDYIHTFTPQTSETPISVTLQEVLASIHTKNYLASVIDGFDIEVKTKSIVNYKLSGFFQDEASATEYTGLSFSTINPFIAHQASVEIDDVSNSYLKNFTLSYKNNIKSDDYRLNGTKKVANFPVGSCAATGSLEFTTDYTTILTKYSALTPIKLEILLTSNELYDTDSPYKLEIIMPYVFITNAKINRDKDYMTITADYEACYDGTNAPVSIKLYDNNSTGY
;
A
#
# COMPACT_ATOMS: atom_id res chain seq x y z
N SER A 1 2.67 -2.77 -11.62
CA SER A 1 2.04 -2.09 -12.76
C SER A 1 1.13 -0.99 -12.27
N VAL A 2 1.00 0.07 -13.06
CA VAL A 2 0.04 1.15 -12.83
C VAL A 2 -0.91 1.18 -14.01
N SER A 3 -2.20 1.24 -13.75
CA SER A 3 -3.21 1.54 -14.76
C SER A 3 -4.00 2.77 -14.34
N LYS A 4 -4.44 3.55 -15.32
CA LYS A 4 -5.25 4.74 -15.10
C LYS A 4 -6.58 4.58 -15.82
N SER A 5 -7.66 4.98 -15.15
CA SER A 5 -8.99 5.10 -15.74
C SER A 5 -9.65 6.42 -15.30
N GLY A 6 -10.74 6.81 -15.96
CA GLY A 6 -11.45 8.06 -15.71
C GLY A 6 -11.23 9.13 -16.78
N SER A 7 -11.97 10.23 -16.66
CA SER A 7 -11.99 11.34 -17.63
C SER A 7 -12.37 12.66 -16.95
N GLY A 8 -11.90 13.79 -17.48
CA GLY A 8 -12.16 15.10 -16.85
C GLY A 8 -11.30 15.31 -15.62
N THR A 9 -11.95 15.50 -14.46
CA THR A 9 -11.33 15.75 -13.15
C THR A 9 -11.32 14.53 -12.24
N ASP A 10 -11.88 13.41 -12.69
CA ASP A 10 -12.01 12.18 -11.90
C ASP A 10 -11.13 11.07 -12.47
N TYR A 11 -9.99 10.83 -11.81
CA TYR A 11 -9.03 9.82 -12.21
C TYR A 11 -8.81 8.78 -11.11
N ILE A 12 -8.73 7.52 -11.56
CA ILE A 12 -8.45 6.37 -10.70
C ILE A 12 -7.14 5.75 -11.17
N HIS A 13 -6.13 5.82 -10.32
CA HIS A 13 -4.84 5.16 -10.52
C HIS A 13 -4.83 3.87 -9.72
N THR A 14 -4.72 2.75 -10.42
CA THR A 14 -4.67 1.42 -9.81
C THR A 14 -3.25 0.88 -9.87
N PHE A 15 -2.69 0.64 -8.69
CA PHE A 15 -1.37 0.07 -8.47
C PHE A 15 -1.53 -1.41 -8.11
N THR A 16 -0.95 -2.27 -8.94
CA THR A 16 -0.91 -3.72 -8.71
C THR A 16 0.54 -4.20 -8.67
N PRO A 17 0.87 -5.16 -7.80
CA PRO A 17 2.09 -5.93 -7.89
C PRO A 17 2.34 -6.41 -9.32
N GLN A 18 3.56 -6.18 -9.81
CA GLN A 18 3.94 -6.63 -11.13
C GLN A 18 4.30 -8.11 -11.08
N THR A 19 3.81 -8.89 -12.04
CA THR A 19 4.11 -10.33 -12.16
C THR A 19 5.38 -10.63 -12.97
N SER A 20 6.02 -9.59 -13.51
CA SER A 20 7.29 -9.66 -14.25
C SER A 20 8.46 -9.94 -13.30
N GLU A 21 9.41 -10.76 -13.73
CA GLU A 21 10.67 -11.01 -13.02
C GLU A 21 11.59 -9.78 -12.94
N THR A 22 11.35 -8.77 -13.77
CA THR A 22 12.10 -7.50 -13.75
C THR A 22 11.22 -6.37 -13.20
N PRO A 23 11.55 -5.80 -12.03
CA PRO A 23 10.82 -4.67 -11.46
C PRO A 23 11.08 -3.38 -12.25
N ILE A 24 10.12 -2.46 -12.24
CA ILE A 24 10.31 -1.11 -12.78
C ILE A 24 11.36 -0.39 -11.93
N SER A 25 12.34 0.23 -12.61
CA SER A 25 13.36 1.04 -11.97
C SER A 25 13.07 2.53 -12.13
N VAL A 26 13.37 3.30 -11.09
CA VAL A 26 13.21 4.76 -11.04
C VAL A 26 14.51 5.40 -10.57
N THR A 27 14.69 6.70 -10.81
CA THR A 27 15.78 7.46 -10.17
C THR A 27 15.19 8.26 -9.03
N LEU A 28 15.69 8.03 -7.81
CA LEU A 28 15.30 8.81 -6.65
C LEU A 28 16.32 9.92 -6.44
N GLN A 29 15.87 11.15 -6.26
CA GLN A 29 16.74 12.27 -5.93
C GLN A 29 16.52 12.66 -4.47
N GLU A 30 17.59 12.64 -3.68
CA GLU A 30 17.62 13.25 -2.35
C GLU A 30 18.09 14.69 -2.48
N VAL A 31 17.33 15.60 -1.86
CA VAL A 31 17.74 17.00 -1.67
C VAL A 31 17.69 17.33 -0.18
N LEU A 32 18.85 17.51 0.44
CA LEU A 32 18.95 18.00 1.81
C LEU A 32 19.39 19.46 1.80
N ALA A 33 18.48 20.35 2.22
CA ALA A 33 18.72 21.79 2.40
C ALA A 33 19.40 22.49 1.20
N SER A 34 19.18 21.98 -0.03
CA SER A 34 19.77 22.49 -1.28
C SER A 34 21.31 22.52 -1.32
N ILE A 35 21.97 21.85 -0.38
CA ILE A 35 23.44 21.74 -0.28
C ILE A 35 23.94 20.32 -0.57
N HIS A 36 23.05 19.33 -0.45
CA HIS A 36 23.33 17.95 -0.76
C HIS A 36 22.28 17.45 -1.75
N THR A 37 22.73 17.12 -2.96
CA THR A 37 21.88 16.55 -4.00
C THR A 37 22.50 15.27 -4.50
N LYS A 38 21.81 14.16 -4.29
CA LYS A 38 22.23 12.82 -4.72
C LYS A 38 21.16 12.16 -5.54
N ASN A 39 21.57 11.46 -6.59
CA ASN A 39 20.70 10.60 -7.38
C ASN A 39 21.01 9.14 -7.06
N TYR A 40 19.99 8.40 -6.67
CA TYR A 40 19.99 6.96 -6.53
C TYR A 40 19.45 6.35 -7.81
N LEU A 41 20.38 5.89 -8.66
CA LEU A 41 20.10 5.41 -10.01
C LEU A 41 19.57 3.97 -9.98
N ALA A 42 18.63 3.70 -10.89
CA ALA A 42 17.98 2.40 -11.05
C ALA A 42 17.50 1.82 -9.71
N SER A 43 16.83 2.67 -8.93
CA SER A 43 16.17 2.32 -7.69
C SER A 43 14.96 1.43 -7.97
N VAL A 44 14.81 0.36 -7.20
CA VAL A 44 13.70 -0.58 -7.27
C VAL A 44 13.05 -0.67 -5.89
N ILE A 45 11.72 -0.69 -5.85
CA ILE A 45 10.96 -0.78 -4.61
C ILE A 45 10.77 -2.27 -4.29
N ASP A 46 11.29 -2.70 -3.15
CA ASP A 46 11.08 -4.05 -2.63
C ASP A 46 9.73 -4.16 -1.91
N GLY A 47 9.35 -3.15 -1.14
CA GLY A 47 8.17 -3.27 -0.32
C GLY A 47 7.68 -1.94 0.23
N PHE A 48 6.52 -2.02 0.84
CA PHE A 48 5.93 -0.91 1.56
C PHE A 48 5.23 -1.38 2.83
N ASP A 49 5.23 -0.52 3.84
CA ASP A 49 4.45 -0.66 5.05
C ASP A 49 3.43 0.48 5.13
N ILE A 50 2.18 0.15 5.46
CA ILE A 50 1.11 1.09 5.74
C ILE A 50 0.68 0.87 7.19
N GLU A 51 0.58 1.95 7.96
CA GLU A 51 0.04 1.92 9.32
C GLU A 51 -1.05 2.98 9.47
N VAL A 52 -2.25 2.53 9.81
CA VAL A 52 -3.36 3.35 10.27
C VAL A 52 -3.51 3.10 11.76
N LYS A 53 -3.35 4.15 12.57
CA LYS A 53 -3.46 4.08 14.02
C LYS A 53 -4.38 5.16 14.54
N THR A 54 -5.25 4.80 15.47
CA THR A 54 -6.22 5.76 16.03
C THR A 54 -5.53 7.03 16.54
N LYS A 55 -6.11 8.20 16.23
CA LYS A 55 -5.59 9.54 16.59
C LYS A 55 -4.25 9.91 15.94
N SER A 56 -3.87 9.25 14.84
CA SER A 56 -2.67 9.55 14.06
C SER A 56 -2.99 9.82 12.59
N ILE A 57 -2.04 10.47 11.91
CA ILE A 57 -1.94 10.44 10.45
C ILE A 57 -1.59 9.03 10.00
N VAL A 58 -2.01 8.66 8.79
CA VAL A 58 -1.61 7.38 8.18
C VAL A 58 -0.12 7.45 7.82
N ASN A 59 0.65 6.47 8.30
CA ASN A 59 2.08 6.37 8.03
C ASN A 59 2.33 5.43 6.86
N TYR A 60 3.27 5.81 6.01
CA TYR A 60 3.75 5.00 4.90
C TYR A 60 5.26 4.91 4.97
N LYS A 61 5.78 3.72 4.72
CA LYS A 61 7.22 3.48 4.60
C LYS A 61 7.45 2.71 3.31
N LEU A 62 8.41 3.17 2.52
CA LEU A 62 8.89 2.44 1.34
C LEU A 62 10.27 1.86 1.66
N SER A 63 10.53 0.66 1.18
CA SER A 63 11.84 0.02 1.23
C SER A 63 12.25 -0.45 -0.16
N GLY A 64 13.53 -0.35 -0.47
CA GLY A 64 14.03 -0.71 -1.78
C GLY A 64 15.55 -0.74 -1.85
N PHE A 65 16.04 -0.98 -3.06
CA PHE A 65 17.45 -1.05 -3.39
C PHE A 65 17.74 -0.10 -4.54
N PHE A 66 18.98 0.35 -4.67
CA PHE A 66 19.43 1.13 -5.82
C PHE A 66 20.73 0.53 -6.35
N GLN A 67 20.95 0.70 -7.65
CA GLN A 67 22.13 0.16 -8.31
C GLN A 67 23.38 0.98 -8.00
N ASP A 68 23.23 2.30 -7.98
CA ASP A 68 24.35 3.23 -7.88
C ASP A 68 23.94 4.58 -7.30
N GLU A 69 24.92 5.29 -6.77
CA GLU A 69 24.79 6.66 -6.28
C GLU A 69 25.59 7.60 -7.19
N ALA A 70 24.96 8.69 -7.64
CA ALA A 70 25.61 9.72 -8.43
C ALA A 70 25.39 11.10 -7.82
N SER A 71 26.40 11.96 -7.87
CA SER A 71 26.25 13.37 -7.54
C SER A 71 25.30 14.02 -8.54
N ALA A 72 24.37 14.84 -8.04
CA ALA A 72 23.49 15.66 -8.87
C ALA A 72 23.91 17.13 -8.78
N THR A 73 24.03 17.79 -9.94
CA THR A 73 24.41 19.21 -10.02
C THR A 73 23.21 20.14 -10.17
N GLU A 74 22.03 19.60 -10.51
CA GLU A 74 20.80 20.35 -10.73
C GLU A 74 19.73 19.96 -9.71
N TYR A 75 19.14 20.97 -9.09
CA TYR A 75 17.98 20.83 -8.21
C TYR A 75 16.72 20.82 -9.07
N THR A 76 16.06 19.66 -9.16
CA THR A 76 14.71 19.59 -9.73
C THR A 76 13.76 20.20 -8.70
N GLY A 77 13.13 21.33 -9.02
CA GLY A 77 12.29 22.07 -8.09
C GLY A 77 11.28 21.17 -7.37
N LEU A 78 11.38 21.06 -6.04
CA LEU A 78 10.39 20.35 -5.24
C LEU A 78 9.09 21.14 -5.26
N SER A 79 8.00 20.47 -5.63
CA SER A 79 6.66 20.94 -5.32
C SER A 79 6.15 20.10 -4.15
N PHE A 80 5.61 20.77 -3.14
CA PHE A 80 4.97 20.10 -2.03
C PHE A 80 3.49 19.98 -2.33
N SER A 81 2.92 18.81 -2.04
CA SER A 81 1.47 18.63 -2.07
C SER A 81 0.83 19.58 -1.06
N THR A 82 -0.24 20.26 -1.47
CA THR A 82 -1.08 21.06 -0.59
C THR A 82 -2.22 20.25 0.04
N ILE A 83 -2.37 18.98 -0.37
CA ILE A 83 -3.42 18.07 0.10
C ILE A 83 -3.04 17.57 1.50
N ASN A 84 -3.99 17.56 2.44
CA ASN A 84 -3.73 17.04 3.77
C ASN A 84 -3.54 15.52 3.74
N PRO A 85 -2.65 14.99 4.61
CA PRO A 85 -2.51 13.54 4.75
C PRO A 85 -3.81 12.92 5.27
N PHE A 86 -4.09 11.69 4.84
CA PHE A 86 -5.17 10.90 5.43
C PHE A 86 -4.95 10.72 6.93
N ILE A 87 -6.04 10.78 7.69
CA ILE A 87 -6.04 10.54 9.14
C ILE A 87 -6.84 9.28 9.45
N ALA A 88 -6.50 8.58 10.54
CA ALA A 88 -7.13 7.29 10.85
C ALA A 88 -8.66 7.34 11.02
N HIS A 89 -9.23 8.49 11.42
CA HIS A 89 -10.68 8.66 11.52
C HIS A 89 -11.43 8.65 10.17
N GLN A 90 -10.70 8.77 9.06
CA GLN A 90 -11.22 8.66 7.70
C GLN A 90 -11.21 7.22 7.19
N ALA A 91 -10.73 6.27 8.01
CA ALA A 91 -10.55 4.89 7.61
C ALA A 91 -11.78 4.04 7.97
N SER A 92 -12.26 3.25 7.02
CA SER A 92 -13.21 2.17 7.23
C SER A 92 -12.67 0.85 6.68
N VAL A 93 -13.29 -0.25 7.10
CA VAL A 93 -12.93 -1.60 6.65
C VAL A 93 -14.16 -2.32 6.13
N GLU A 94 -14.03 -2.99 4.99
CA GLU A 94 -15.05 -3.87 4.45
C GLU A 94 -14.52 -5.30 4.40
N ILE A 95 -15.36 -6.24 4.83
CA ILE A 95 -15.03 -7.67 4.86
C ILE A 95 -16.13 -8.41 4.11
N ASP A 96 -15.78 -9.10 3.02
CA ASP A 96 -16.75 -9.77 2.13
C ASP A 96 -17.92 -8.85 1.74
N ASP A 97 -17.61 -7.61 1.33
CA ASP A 97 -18.59 -6.56 0.96
C ASP A 97 -19.48 -6.06 2.12
N VAL A 98 -19.17 -6.43 3.36
CA VAL A 98 -19.85 -5.93 4.56
C VAL A 98 -19.03 -4.79 5.17
N SER A 99 -19.58 -3.59 5.10
CA SER A 99 -18.94 -2.38 5.62
C SER A 99 -18.94 -2.34 7.14
N ASN A 100 -17.79 -2.00 7.73
CA ASN A 100 -17.59 -1.79 9.16
C ASN A 100 -16.94 -0.42 9.36
N SER A 101 -17.67 0.51 9.96
CA SER A 101 -17.33 1.94 9.95
C SER A 101 -16.22 2.34 10.93
N TYR A 102 -15.73 1.43 11.77
CA TYR A 102 -14.82 1.79 12.87
C TYR A 102 -13.55 0.93 12.84
N LEU A 103 -12.64 1.29 11.93
CA LEU A 103 -11.28 0.78 11.93
C LEU A 103 -10.47 1.50 13.03
N LYS A 104 -9.94 0.74 13.98
CA LYS A 104 -9.11 1.28 15.07
C LYS A 104 -7.63 1.30 14.67
N ASN A 105 -7.13 0.15 14.25
CA ASN A 105 -5.74 -0.05 13.85
C ASN A 105 -5.71 -0.93 12.61
N PHE A 106 -4.80 -0.63 11.69
CA PHE A 106 -4.51 -1.45 10.53
C PHE A 106 -3.03 -1.34 10.19
N THR A 107 -2.41 -2.47 9.94
CA THR A 107 -1.06 -2.54 9.40
C THR A 107 -1.06 -3.44 8.18
N LEU A 108 -0.34 -3.03 7.14
CA LEU A 108 -0.06 -3.85 5.97
C LEU A 108 1.43 -3.73 5.65
N SER A 109 2.11 -4.87 5.59
CA SER A 109 3.45 -5.02 5.05
C SER A 109 3.35 -5.79 3.75
N TYR A 110 3.73 -5.17 2.64
CA TYR A 110 3.88 -5.84 1.35
C TYR A 110 5.36 -5.91 0.99
N LYS A 111 5.82 -7.09 0.56
CA LYS A 111 7.18 -7.30 0.07
C LYS A 111 7.19 -8.11 -1.21
N ASN A 112 7.95 -7.65 -2.17
CA ASN A 112 8.34 -8.34 -3.38
C ASN A 112 9.43 -9.39 -3.12
N ASN A 113 10.09 -9.35 -1.96
CA ASN A 113 11.16 -10.26 -1.57
C ASN A 113 12.27 -10.32 -2.63
N ILE A 114 12.74 -9.15 -3.06
CA ILE A 114 13.83 -9.01 -4.02
C ILE A 114 15.05 -9.78 -3.51
N LYS A 115 15.63 -10.61 -4.37
CA LYS A 115 16.81 -11.42 -4.04
C LYS A 115 18.06 -10.57 -4.19
N SER A 116 18.43 -9.85 -3.13
CA SER A 116 19.64 -9.02 -3.09
C SER A 116 20.94 -9.79 -3.35
N ASP A 117 20.94 -11.09 -3.06
CA ASP A 117 22.13 -11.93 -3.09
C ASP A 117 22.36 -12.59 -4.46
N ASP A 118 21.37 -12.55 -5.37
CA ASP A 118 21.49 -13.02 -6.75
C ASP A 118 21.84 -11.84 -7.67
N TYR A 119 22.99 -11.21 -7.42
CA TYR A 119 23.44 -10.07 -8.21
C TYR A 119 24.28 -10.53 -9.41
N ARG A 120 23.72 -10.37 -10.60
CA ARG A 120 24.51 -10.44 -11.84
C ARG A 120 25.13 -9.08 -12.09
N LEU A 121 26.40 -9.02 -12.46
CA LEU A 121 27.04 -7.75 -12.80
C LEU A 121 26.86 -7.44 -14.29
N ASN A 122 26.66 -6.16 -14.62
CA ASN A 122 26.65 -5.67 -15.99
C ASN A 122 28.08 -5.41 -16.52
N GLY A 123 28.19 -4.99 -17.78
CA GLY A 123 29.48 -4.64 -18.40
C GLY A 123 30.26 -3.52 -17.71
N THR A 124 29.63 -2.78 -16.79
CA THR A 124 30.25 -1.73 -15.94
C THR A 124 30.52 -2.18 -14.51
N LYS A 125 30.40 -3.49 -14.22
CA LYS A 125 30.59 -4.10 -12.88
C LYS A 125 29.60 -3.61 -11.82
N LYS A 126 28.41 -3.15 -12.23
CA LYS A 126 27.30 -2.78 -11.34
C LYS A 126 26.22 -3.87 -11.37
N VAL A 127 25.38 -3.96 -10.35
CA VAL A 127 24.25 -4.91 -10.31
C VAL A 127 23.36 -4.70 -11.53
N ALA A 128 23.15 -5.73 -12.35
CA ALA A 128 22.46 -5.66 -13.63
C ALA A 128 20.94 -5.71 -13.47
N ASN A 129 20.46 -6.50 -12.51
CA ASN A 129 19.04 -6.68 -12.23
C ASN A 129 18.79 -7.00 -10.76
N PHE A 130 17.58 -6.71 -10.32
CA PHE A 130 17.06 -7.04 -8.98
C PHE A 130 15.87 -7.99 -9.15
N PRO A 131 16.10 -9.31 -9.23
CA PRO A 131 15.03 -10.25 -9.50
C PRO A 131 14.05 -10.31 -8.32
N VAL A 132 12.76 -10.33 -8.64
CA VAL A 132 11.66 -10.42 -7.68
C VAL A 132 11.56 -11.83 -7.09
N GLY A 133 11.21 -11.93 -5.81
CA GLY A 133 10.96 -13.20 -5.12
C GLY A 133 9.47 -13.55 -5.04
N SER A 134 9.14 -14.49 -4.16
CA SER A 134 7.75 -14.80 -3.83
C SER A 134 7.16 -13.66 -3.01
N CYS A 135 6.19 -12.92 -3.56
CA CYS A 135 5.58 -11.80 -2.85
C CYS A 135 4.88 -12.26 -1.55
N ALA A 136 4.96 -11.43 -0.51
CA ALA A 136 4.27 -11.66 0.75
C ALA A 136 3.53 -10.39 1.18
N ALA A 137 2.28 -10.55 1.59
CA ALA A 137 1.44 -9.48 2.10
C ALA A 137 0.85 -9.91 3.43
N THR A 138 1.24 -9.26 4.51
CA THR A 138 0.80 -9.61 5.87
C THR A 138 0.44 -8.37 6.65
N GLY A 139 -0.34 -8.54 7.71
CA GLY A 139 -0.76 -7.41 8.49
C GLY A 139 -1.57 -7.77 9.71
N SER A 140 -2.04 -6.72 10.37
CA SER A 140 -2.95 -6.81 11.50
C SER A 140 -4.08 -5.80 11.34
N LEU A 141 -5.25 -6.16 11.85
CA LEU A 141 -6.48 -5.40 11.74
C LEU A 141 -7.16 -5.39 13.11
N GLU A 142 -7.56 -4.21 13.57
CA GLU A 142 -8.41 -4.03 14.74
C GLU A 142 -9.60 -3.14 14.38
N PHE A 143 -10.81 -3.62 14.58
CA PHE A 143 -12.03 -2.88 14.28
C PHE A 143 -13.16 -3.26 15.24
N THR A 144 -14.18 -2.42 15.33
CA THR A 144 -15.40 -2.74 16.08
C THR A 144 -16.52 -3.16 15.15
N THR A 145 -17.23 -4.21 15.55
CA THR A 145 -18.35 -4.78 14.80
C THR A 145 -19.36 -5.41 15.74
N ASP A 146 -20.58 -5.57 15.27
CA ASP A 146 -21.63 -6.41 15.87
C ASP A 146 -21.69 -7.81 15.19
N TYR A 147 -20.86 -8.03 14.16
CA TYR A 147 -20.89 -9.22 13.31
C TYR A 147 -19.78 -10.21 13.67
N THR A 148 -20.12 -11.49 13.93
CA THR A 148 -19.15 -12.53 14.32
C THR A 148 -18.58 -13.34 13.16
N THR A 149 -18.96 -13.03 11.91
CA THR A 149 -18.69 -13.90 10.75
C THR A 149 -17.21 -14.09 10.45
N ILE A 150 -16.36 -13.11 10.79
CA ILE A 150 -14.90 -13.25 10.65
C ILE A 150 -14.34 -14.40 11.51
N LEU A 151 -14.92 -14.68 12.69
CA LEU A 151 -14.49 -15.82 13.50
C LEU A 151 -14.91 -17.16 12.90
N THR A 152 -16.11 -17.20 12.31
CA THR A 152 -16.58 -18.39 11.61
C THR A 152 -15.67 -18.69 10.43
N LYS A 153 -15.30 -17.66 9.65
CA LYS A 153 -14.35 -17.77 8.53
C LYS A 153 -12.96 -18.21 9.00
N TYR A 154 -12.46 -17.63 10.09
CA TYR A 154 -11.20 -18.04 10.73
C TYR A 154 -11.22 -19.52 11.13
N SER A 155 -12.26 -19.95 11.86
CA SER A 155 -12.37 -21.34 12.34
C SER A 155 -12.51 -22.34 11.19
N ALA A 156 -13.13 -21.93 10.08
CA ALA A 156 -13.31 -22.74 8.88
C ALA A 156 -12.15 -22.63 7.88
N LEU A 157 -11.09 -21.86 8.19
CA LEU A 157 -9.97 -21.57 7.29
C LEU A 157 -10.43 -21.10 5.91
N THR A 158 -11.50 -20.32 5.88
CA THR A 158 -12.10 -19.81 4.65
C THR A 158 -11.53 -18.43 4.37
N PRO A 159 -11.06 -18.16 3.13
CA PRO A 159 -10.55 -16.85 2.75
C PRO A 159 -11.67 -15.80 2.80
N ILE A 160 -11.26 -14.55 3.03
CA ILE A 160 -12.12 -13.37 2.98
C ILE A 160 -11.55 -12.37 1.97
N LYS A 161 -12.42 -11.49 1.47
CA LYS A 161 -12.03 -10.23 0.84
C LYS A 161 -11.92 -9.16 1.92
N LEU A 162 -10.80 -8.44 1.96
CA LEU A 162 -10.55 -7.34 2.89
C LEU A 162 -10.29 -6.06 2.10
N GLU A 163 -11.05 -5.01 2.40
CA GLU A 163 -10.87 -3.69 1.79
C GLU A 163 -10.72 -2.63 2.87
N ILE A 164 -9.70 -1.79 2.75
CA ILE A 164 -9.50 -0.61 3.61
C ILE A 164 -9.75 0.62 2.76
N LEU A 165 -10.64 1.47 3.25
CA LEU A 165 -11.05 2.68 2.57
C LEU A 165 -10.65 3.88 3.42
N LEU A 166 -9.84 4.78 2.85
CA LEU A 166 -9.50 6.07 3.42
C LEU A 166 -10.14 7.15 2.56
N THR A 167 -11.08 7.92 3.12
CA THR A 167 -11.80 8.98 2.39
C THR A 167 -11.57 10.33 3.02
N SER A 168 -10.94 11.25 2.28
CA SER A 168 -10.66 12.60 2.74
C SER A 168 -11.94 13.44 2.81
N ASN A 169 -11.92 14.48 3.63
CA ASN A 169 -12.94 15.54 3.58
C ASN A 169 -12.63 16.58 2.49
N GLU A 170 -11.42 16.55 1.92
CA GLU A 170 -11.04 17.40 0.80
C GLU A 170 -11.54 16.78 -0.51
N LEU A 171 -12.08 17.64 -1.36
CA LEU A 171 -12.64 17.26 -2.65
C LEU A 171 -11.70 17.68 -3.78
N TYR A 172 -11.48 16.79 -4.73
CA TYR A 172 -10.74 17.09 -5.97
C TYR A 172 -11.65 17.54 -7.11
N ASP A 173 -12.96 17.35 -6.95
CA ASP A 173 -14.05 17.85 -7.78
C ASP A 173 -15.24 18.25 -6.90
N THR A 174 -16.29 18.83 -7.47
CA THR A 174 -17.47 19.40 -6.76
C THR A 174 -18.06 18.45 -5.71
N ASP A 175 -18.12 17.15 -6.01
CA ASP A 175 -18.71 16.12 -5.15
C ASP A 175 -17.79 14.90 -4.92
N SER A 176 -16.53 14.96 -5.36
CA SER A 176 -15.62 13.80 -5.35
C SER A 176 -14.47 13.99 -4.36
N PRO A 177 -14.44 13.23 -3.25
CA PRO A 177 -13.38 13.30 -2.25
C PRO A 177 -12.12 12.55 -2.69
N TYR A 178 -10.94 13.04 -2.29
CA TYR A 178 -9.71 12.25 -2.39
C TYR A 178 -9.88 10.94 -1.61
N LYS A 179 -9.54 9.82 -2.25
CA LYS A 179 -9.76 8.49 -1.68
C LYS A 179 -8.59 7.57 -1.97
N LEU A 180 -8.22 6.77 -0.97
CA LEU A 180 -7.29 5.65 -1.10
C LEU A 180 -8.01 4.35 -0.71
N GLU A 181 -8.01 3.38 -1.62
CA GLU A 181 -8.63 2.07 -1.41
C GLU A 181 -7.55 1.00 -1.49
N ILE A 182 -7.40 0.20 -0.44
CA ILE A 182 -6.48 -0.93 -0.38
C ILE A 182 -7.33 -2.19 -0.42
N ILE A 183 -7.14 -3.00 -1.45
CA ILE A 183 -7.96 -4.18 -1.74
C ILE A 183 -7.09 -5.42 -1.64
N MET A 184 -7.51 -6.35 -0.79
CA MET A 184 -6.90 -7.67 -0.65
C MET A 184 -8.00 -8.71 -0.92
N PRO A 185 -8.05 -9.26 -2.14
CA PRO A 185 -9.18 -10.09 -2.58
C PRO A 185 -9.22 -11.46 -1.90
N TYR A 186 -8.06 -11.96 -1.45
CA TYR A 186 -7.93 -13.31 -0.91
C TYR A 186 -7.03 -13.31 0.33
N VAL A 187 -7.66 -13.27 1.50
CA VAL A 187 -6.99 -13.13 2.80
C VAL A 187 -7.35 -14.28 3.71
N PHE A 188 -6.33 -14.91 4.32
CA PHE A 188 -6.52 -15.82 5.43
C PHE A 188 -6.24 -15.12 6.75
N ILE A 189 -7.16 -15.29 7.69
CA ILE A 189 -6.93 -14.88 9.07
C ILE A 189 -6.07 -15.96 9.74
N THR A 190 -4.94 -15.56 10.32
CA THR A 190 -3.98 -16.49 10.95
C THR A 190 -4.18 -16.53 12.47
N ASN A 191 -4.65 -15.42 13.05
CA ASN A 191 -4.93 -15.29 14.46
C ASN A 191 -6.11 -14.33 14.63
N ALA A 192 -7.06 -14.66 15.49
CA ALA A 192 -8.21 -13.79 15.78
C ALA A 192 -8.54 -13.79 17.27
N LYS A 193 -8.78 -12.61 17.82
CA LYS A 193 -9.24 -12.40 19.19
C LYS A 193 -10.46 -11.51 19.19
N ILE A 194 -11.42 -11.85 20.06
CA ILE A 194 -12.57 -11.00 20.34
C ILE A 194 -12.49 -10.48 21.76
N ASN A 195 -12.71 -9.19 21.89
CA ASN A 195 -13.07 -8.56 23.15
C ASN A 195 -14.52 -8.08 23.06
N ARG A 196 -15.40 -8.61 23.93
CA ARG A 196 -16.81 -8.23 23.96
C ARG A 196 -17.00 -7.15 25.02
N ASP A 197 -17.51 -6.00 24.61
CA ASP A 197 -18.04 -4.97 25.49
C ASP A 197 -19.57 -5.09 25.53
N LYS A 198 -20.23 -4.28 26.37
CA LYS A 198 -21.68 -4.27 26.54
C LYS A 198 -22.42 -3.89 25.24
N ASP A 199 -21.86 -2.94 24.49
CA ASP A 199 -22.54 -2.31 23.36
C ASP A 199 -21.91 -2.68 21.99
N TYR A 200 -20.68 -3.19 21.97
CA TYR A 200 -19.96 -3.54 20.74
C TYR A 200 -18.91 -4.63 21.00
N MET A 201 -18.44 -5.28 19.95
CA MET A 201 -17.28 -6.16 20.02
C MET A 201 -16.11 -5.51 19.31
N THR A 202 -14.91 -5.69 19.85
CA THR A 202 -13.66 -5.38 19.15
C THR A 202 -13.03 -6.68 18.68
N ILE A 203 -12.71 -6.74 17.40
CA ILE A 203 -11.99 -7.86 16.80
C ILE A 203 -10.58 -7.40 16.47
N THR A 204 -9.60 -8.18 16.91
CA THR A 204 -8.20 -8.04 16.52
C THR A 204 -7.80 -9.28 15.75
N ALA A 205 -7.29 -9.13 14.54
CA ALA A 205 -6.91 -10.24 13.68
C ALA A 205 -5.57 -9.98 12.99
N ASP A 206 -4.71 -11.00 12.98
CA ASP A 206 -3.54 -11.06 12.11
C ASP A 206 -3.93 -11.80 10.83
N TYR A 207 -3.36 -11.38 9.71
CA TYR A 207 -3.76 -11.92 8.41
C TYR A 207 -2.60 -12.05 7.42
N GLU A 208 -2.82 -12.91 6.44
CA GLU A 208 -1.94 -13.11 5.28
C GLU A 208 -2.79 -13.04 4.00
N ALA A 209 -2.43 -12.13 3.11
CA ALA A 209 -3.04 -11.99 1.79
C ALA A 209 -2.23 -12.79 0.78
N CYS A 210 -2.91 -13.65 0.02
CA CYS A 210 -2.28 -14.59 -0.91
C CYS A 210 -2.68 -14.30 -2.35
N TYR A 211 -1.84 -14.75 -3.28
CA TYR A 211 -2.20 -14.82 -4.69
C TYR A 211 -3.19 -15.99 -4.90
N ASP A 212 -4.33 -15.73 -5.53
CA ASP A 212 -5.39 -16.74 -5.75
C ASP A 212 -5.30 -17.44 -7.12
N GLY A 213 -4.26 -17.15 -7.90
CA GLY A 213 -4.11 -17.63 -9.29
C GLY A 213 -4.53 -16.60 -10.35
N THR A 214 -5.37 -15.62 -9.99
CA THR A 214 -5.99 -14.63 -10.89
C THR A 214 -5.72 -13.19 -10.46
N ASN A 215 -5.86 -12.90 -9.17
CA ASN A 215 -5.76 -11.58 -8.57
C ASN A 215 -4.46 -11.45 -7.77
N ALA A 216 -3.83 -10.28 -7.88
CA ALA A 216 -2.70 -9.92 -7.04
C ALA A 216 -3.09 -9.90 -5.55
N PRO A 217 -2.17 -10.22 -4.63
CA PRO A 217 -2.46 -10.28 -3.19
C PRO A 217 -2.91 -8.93 -2.61
N VAL A 218 -2.46 -7.82 -3.20
CA VAL A 218 -2.84 -6.46 -2.83
C VAL A 218 -3.04 -5.65 -4.11
N SER A 219 -4.04 -4.78 -4.14
CA SER A 219 -4.20 -3.71 -5.12
C SER A 219 -4.48 -2.41 -4.37
N ILE A 220 -3.91 -1.30 -4.84
CA ILE A 220 -4.15 0.03 -4.26
C ILE A 220 -4.76 0.90 -5.33
N LYS A 221 -5.89 1.54 -5.04
CA LYS A 221 -6.49 2.56 -5.90
C LYS A 221 -6.37 3.93 -5.25
N LEU A 222 -5.88 4.90 -6.01
CA LEU A 222 -5.87 6.31 -5.65
C LEU A 222 -6.86 7.05 -6.55
N TYR A 223 -7.76 7.79 -5.91
CA TYR A 223 -8.75 8.65 -6.56
C TYR A 223 -8.30 10.09 -6.40
N ASP A 224 -7.94 10.74 -7.51
CA ASP A 224 -7.43 12.10 -7.54
C ASP A 224 -7.82 12.85 -8.83
N ASN A 225 -7.46 14.13 -8.91
CA ASN A 225 -7.60 14.94 -10.12
C ASN A 225 -6.34 14.92 -11.01
N ASN A 226 -5.38 14.03 -10.75
CA ASN A 226 -4.15 14.00 -11.51
C ASN A 226 -4.33 13.30 -12.86
N SER A 227 -4.22 14.09 -13.91
CA SER A 227 -4.35 13.60 -15.28
C SER A 227 -3.09 12.90 -15.81
N THR A 228 -1.93 13.09 -15.19
CA THR A 228 -0.73 12.35 -15.57
C THR A 228 -0.77 10.98 -14.91
N GLY A 229 -0.59 9.90 -15.68
CA GLY A 229 -0.33 8.58 -15.08
C GLY A 229 0.99 8.62 -14.31
N TYR A 230 1.02 7.96 -13.15
CA TYR A 230 2.23 7.76 -12.34
C TYR A 230 3.09 6.61 -12.86
#